data_AF-A0A8E2UCE0-F1
#
_entry.id   AF-A0A8E2UCE0-F1
#
_cell.length_a   1.000
_cell.length_b   1.000
_cell.length_c   1.000
_cell.angle_alpha   90.00
_cell.angle_beta   90.00
_cell.angle_gamma   90.00
#
_symmetry.space_group_name_H-M   'P 1'
#
loop_
_entity.id
_entity.type
_entity.pdbx_description
1 polymer ?
#
loop_
_entity_poly.entity_id
_entity_poly.type
_entity_poly.pdbx_seq_one_letter_code
_entity_poly.pdbx_strand_id
1 'polypeptide(L)'
;MDFTSLFGDSMADSFRENARQILDYLERTRKLQRDLAPDTLPQNLQEYAATPEARALLYEVLFDDGIPLAFALSSETVGAVVDAPNRAARIERLWSRRKGILSRCAEGLDSVTAAHLGHSVELARQALEAYQHGLHGPAQAQAMAIVDTHYTSHAPQSTANAVKHARPMEHLQGKVDNRAFPVHAPIARAYARKYLGSPTQGREAEDPPRELSRHATIHGTHPNQYTKRNALQALVMVTSLLRLLQDEHRRAAFTRP
;
A
#
# COMPACT_ATOMS: atom_id res chain seq x y z
N MET A 1 -48.91 9.67 5.02
CA MET A 1 -49.05 9.98 3.58
C MET A 1 -48.11 9.05 2.85
N ASP A 2 -48.65 8.24 1.96
CA ASP A 2 -47.92 7.17 1.26
C ASP A 2 -47.16 7.78 0.08
N PHE A 3 -45.84 7.84 0.15
CA PHE A 3 -45.00 8.53 -0.85
C PHE A 3 -45.05 7.88 -2.25
N THR A 4 -45.51 6.63 -2.32
CA THR A 4 -45.70 5.84 -3.54
C THR A 4 -46.92 6.27 -4.36
N SER A 5 -47.90 6.97 -3.79
CA SER A 5 -49.12 7.35 -4.54
C SER A 5 -48.99 8.66 -5.32
N LEU A 6 -47.87 9.38 -5.21
CA LEU A 6 -47.65 10.71 -5.80
C LEU A 6 -46.56 10.74 -6.88
N PHE A 7 -45.70 9.73 -6.94
CA PHE A 7 -44.61 9.62 -7.91
C PHE A 7 -44.54 8.17 -8.40
N GLY A 8 -44.63 7.95 -9.72
CA GLY A 8 -44.63 6.61 -10.31
C GLY A 8 -43.37 5.81 -9.97
N ASP A 9 -43.46 4.47 -10.03
CA ASP A 9 -42.46 3.52 -9.54
C ASP A 9 -41.02 3.83 -9.99
N SER A 10 -40.83 4.31 -11.23
CA SER A 10 -39.53 4.69 -11.78
C SER A 10 -38.84 5.85 -11.02
N MET A 11 -39.61 6.80 -10.50
CA MET A 11 -39.08 7.94 -9.75
C MET A 11 -38.75 7.55 -8.30
N ALA A 12 -39.54 6.65 -7.72
CA ALA A 12 -39.27 6.07 -6.41
C ALA A 12 -37.99 5.20 -6.44
N ASP A 13 -37.77 4.44 -7.52
CA ASP A 13 -36.56 3.65 -7.71
C ASP A 13 -35.31 4.50 -7.91
N SER A 14 -35.40 5.58 -8.70
CA SER A 14 -34.31 6.56 -8.83
C SER A 14 -33.97 7.24 -7.50
N PHE A 15 -34.98 7.57 -6.70
CA PHE A 15 -34.76 8.17 -5.38
C PHE A 15 -34.10 7.19 -4.40
N ARG A 16 -34.50 5.92 -4.41
CA ARG A 16 -33.87 4.85 -3.61
C ARG A 16 -32.42 4.61 -4.03
N GLU A 17 -32.14 4.64 -5.33
CA GLU A 17 -30.78 4.48 -5.86
C GLU A 17 -29.88 5.65 -5.46
N ASN A 18 -30.36 6.88 -5.61
CA ASN A 18 -29.64 8.08 -5.18
C ASN A 18 -29.39 8.07 -3.65
N ALA A 19 -30.38 7.67 -2.85
CA ALA A 19 -30.24 7.54 -1.41
C ALA A 19 -29.19 6.49 -1.02
N ARG A 20 -29.14 5.34 -1.72
CA ARG A 20 -28.09 4.32 -1.54
C ARG A 20 -26.71 4.86 -1.87
N GLN A 21 -26.57 5.58 -2.98
CA GLN A 21 -25.29 6.17 -3.37
C GLN A 21 -24.80 7.21 -2.36
N ILE A 22 -25.71 8.04 -1.82
CA ILE A 22 -25.39 9.01 -0.76
C ILE A 22 -24.98 8.29 0.52
N LEU A 23 -25.68 7.23 0.92
CA LEU A 23 -25.32 6.46 2.11
C LEU A 23 -23.97 5.75 1.96
N ASP A 24 -23.69 5.13 0.80
CA ASP A 24 -22.39 4.51 0.52
C ASP A 24 -21.26 5.55 0.54
N TYR A 25 -21.51 6.72 -0.05
CA TYR A 25 -20.58 7.85 0.01
C TYR A 25 -20.30 8.31 1.45
N LEU A 26 -21.34 8.51 2.27
CA LEU A 26 -21.19 8.93 3.67
C LEU A 26 -20.49 7.87 4.52
N GLU A 27 -20.78 6.59 4.30
CA GLU A 27 -20.08 5.50 4.97
C GLU A 27 -18.61 5.45 4.58
N ARG A 28 -18.28 5.54 3.28
CA ARG A 28 -16.90 5.60 2.80
C ARG A 28 -16.18 6.81 3.40
N THR A 29 -16.77 7.99 3.38
CA THR A 29 -16.15 9.20 3.93
C THR A 29 -15.90 9.08 5.44
N ARG A 30 -16.84 8.52 6.22
CA ARG A 30 -16.61 8.24 7.65
C ARG A 30 -15.49 7.21 7.89
N LYS A 31 -15.43 6.16 7.06
CA LYS A 31 -14.38 5.12 7.13
C LYS A 31 -13.01 5.71 6.78
N LEU A 32 -12.92 6.54 5.73
CA LEU A 32 -11.71 7.29 5.36
C LEU A 32 -11.24 8.24 6.46
N GLN A 33 -12.17 8.97 7.09
CA GLN A 33 -11.85 9.87 8.20
C GLN A 33 -11.23 9.13 9.38
N ARG A 34 -11.71 7.92 9.68
CA ARG A 34 -11.16 7.07 10.73
C ARG A 34 -9.79 6.53 10.32
N ASP A 35 -9.72 5.85 9.18
CA ASP A 35 -8.55 5.07 8.76
C ASP A 35 -7.36 5.97 8.32
N LEU A 36 -7.63 7.23 7.97
CA LEU A 36 -6.64 8.26 7.60
C LEU A 36 -6.73 9.51 8.47
N ALA A 37 -7.04 9.36 9.77
CA ALA A 37 -7.02 10.49 10.71
C ALA A 37 -5.60 11.09 10.78
N PRO A 38 -5.39 12.41 10.55
CA PRO A 38 -4.05 12.98 10.39
C PRO A 38 -3.08 12.70 11.54
N ASP A 39 -3.56 12.72 12.78
CA ASP A 39 -2.79 12.45 14.00
C ASP A 39 -2.32 10.98 14.14
N THR A 40 -2.93 10.08 13.38
CA THR A 40 -2.59 8.66 13.34
C THR A 40 -1.58 8.34 12.22
N LEU A 41 -1.44 9.21 11.22
CA LEU A 41 -0.61 8.94 10.05
C LEU A 41 0.89 9.15 10.31
N PRO A 42 1.78 8.50 9.54
CA PRO A 42 3.19 8.89 9.43
C PRO A 42 3.34 10.38 9.11
N GLN A 43 4.34 11.04 9.71
CA GLN A 43 4.54 12.50 9.61
C GLN A 43 4.45 13.03 8.17
N ASN A 44 5.06 12.32 7.22
CA ASN A 44 5.10 12.73 5.82
C ASN A 44 3.73 12.68 5.09
N LEU A 45 2.73 12.04 5.69
CA LEU A 45 1.35 11.98 5.18
C LEU A 45 0.41 12.94 5.92
N GLN A 46 0.76 13.37 7.14
CA GLN A 46 -0.11 14.22 7.98
C GLN A 46 -0.40 15.56 7.32
N GLU A 47 0.64 16.17 6.75
CA GLU A 47 0.55 17.49 6.08
C GLU A 47 -0.43 17.46 4.89
N TYR A 48 -0.50 16.33 4.18
CA TYR A 48 -1.40 16.18 3.03
C TYR A 48 -2.84 15.84 3.47
N ALA A 49 -3.01 15.00 4.50
CA ALA A 49 -4.30 14.44 4.90
C ALA A 49 -5.26 15.43 5.62
N ALA A 50 -5.00 16.74 5.55
CA ALA A 50 -5.76 17.75 6.28
C ALA A 50 -7.25 17.82 5.88
N THR A 51 -7.59 17.53 4.62
CA THR A 51 -8.97 17.59 4.12
C THR A 51 -9.57 16.21 3.82
N PRO A 52 -10.91 16.05 3.84
CA PRO A 52 -11.56 14.82 3.37
C PRO A 52 -11.18 14.43 1.93
N GLU A 53 -11.07 15.40 1.03
CA GLU A 53 -10.75 15.18 -0.38
C GLU A 53 -9.32 14.64 -0.54
N ALA A 54 -8.37 15.24 0.18
CA ALA A 54 -6.99 14.77 0.21
C ALA A 54 -6.88 13.34 0.77
N ARG A 55 -7.68 13.00 1.79
CA ARG A 55 -7.74 11.63 2.33
C ARG A 55 -8.31 10.64 1.32
N ALA A 56 -9.31 11.03 0.53
CA ALA A 56 -9.85 10.16 -0.52
C ALA A 56 -8.81 9.87 -1.61
N LEU A 57 -8.07 10.89 -2.07
CA LEU A 57 -6.97 10.71 -3.02
C LEU A 57 -5.84 9.85 -2.44
N LEU A 58 -5.46 10.11 -1.19
CA LEU A 58 -4.44 9.33 -0.50
C LEU A 58 -4.84 7.85 -0.39
N TYR A 59 -6.11 7.58 -0.09
CA TYR A 59 -6.65 6.22 -0.09
C TYR A 59 -6.50 5.58 -1.47
N GLU A 60 -6.96 6.23 -2.54
CA GLU A 60 -6.85 5.72 -3.91
C GLU A 60 -5.40 5.31 -4.26
N VAL A 61 -4.42 6.16 -3.92
CA VAL A 61 -3.00 5.90 -4.22
C VAL A 61 -2.45 4.71 -3.43
N LEU A 62 -2.73 4.66 -2.12
CA LEU A 62 -2.25 3.59 -1.24
C LEU A 62 -2.94 2.26 -1.57
N PHE A 63 -4.22 2.33 -1.87
CA PHE A 63 -5.12 1.19 -1.90
C PHE A 63 -5.34 0.65 -3.31
N ASP A 64 -5.87 1.48 -4.22
CA ASP A 64 -6.24 1.05 -5.57
C ASP A 64 -5.00 0.92 -6.46
N ASP A 65 -4.11 1.91 -6.38
CA ASP A 65 -2.86 1.93 -7.15
C ASP A 65 -1.78 1.04 -6.55
N GLY A 66 -1.86 0.77 -5.24
CA GLY A 66 -0.89 -0.03 -4.49
C GLY A 66 0.47 0.65 -4.37
N ILE A 67 0.50 1.99 -4.35
CA ILE A 67 1.74 2.77 -4.30
C ILE A 67 2.10 3.06 -2.84
N PRO A 68 3.25 2.58 -2.35
CA PRO A 68 3.68 2.88 -0.98
C PRO A 68 4.16 4.33 -0.88
N LEU A 69 3.71 5.04 0.17
CA LEU A 69 4.04 6.46 0.40
C LEU A 69 4.57 6.74 1.81
N ALA A 70 4.35 5.85 2.77
CA ALA A 70 4.67 6.09 4.17
C ALA A 70 6.19 6.14 4.42
N PHE A 71 6.65 7.07 5.27
CA PHE A 71 8.01 7.22 5.81
C PHE A 71 9.15 7.52 4.81
N ALA A 72 9.20 6.86 3.65
CA ALA A 72 10.33 6.90 2.71
C ALA A 72 10.18 7.99 1.62
N LEU A 73 9.25 8.93 1.77
CA LEU A 73 9.01 10.06 0.87
C LEU A 73 8.95 11.37 1.66
N SER A 74 9.40 12.47 1.06
CA SER A 74 9.10 13.82 1.58
C SER A 74 7.62 14.18 1.38
N SER A 75 7.06 15.06 2.21
CA SER A 75 5.68 15.55 2.04
C SER A 75 5.45 16.17 0.66
N GLU A 76 6.44 16.88 0.12
CA GLU A 76 6.39 17.41 -1.26
C GLU A 76 6.26 16.29 -2.31
N THR A 77 7.02 15.21 -2.14
CA THR A 77 6.94 14.04 -3.04
C THR A 77 5.59 13.35 -2.91
N VAL A 78 5.06 13.24 -1.68
CA VAL A 78 3.72 12.70 -1.42
C VAL A 78 2.67 13.53 -2.17
N GLY A 79 2.62 14.84 -1.99
CA GLY A 79 1.67 15.71 -2.69
C GLY A 79 1.79 15.58 -4.21
N ALA A 80 3.02 15.68 -4.75
CA ALA A 80 3.26 15.55 -6.19
C ALA A 80 2.84 14.19 -6.78
N VAL A 81 2.91 13.11 -5.99
CA VAL A 81 2.40 11.80 -6.40
C VAL A 81 0.89 11.79 -6.29
N VAL A 82 0.32 12.11 -5.13
CA VAL A 82 -1.12 11.96 -4.89
C VAL A 82 -1.96 12.82 -5.86
N ASP A 83 -1.51 14.04 -6.15
CA ASP A 83 -2.19 14.98 -7.06
C ASP A 83 -2.07 14.59 -8.55
N ALA A 84 -1.25 13.59 -8.88
CA ALA A 84 -1.13 13.13 -10.25
C ALA A 84 -2.41 12.37 -10.70
N PRO A 85 -2.87 12.58 -11.96
CA PRO A 85 -4.23 12.28 -12.37
C PRO A 85 -4.57 10.80 -12.52
N ASN A 86 -3.56 9.92 -12.53
CA ASN A 86 -3.73 8.48 -12.65
C ASN A 86 -2.47 7.75 -12.21
N ARG A 87 -2.59 6.44 -12.03
CA ARG A 87 -1.50 5.55 -11.64
C ARG A 87 -0.23 5.70 -12.47
N ALA A 88 -0.35 5.79 -13.79
CA ALA A 88 0.82 5.89 -14.67
C ALA A 88 1.59 7.20 -14.41
N ALA A 89 0.88 8.31 -14.27
CA ALA A 89 1.46 9.61 -13.90
C ALA A 89 2.06 9.57 -12.48
N ARG A 90 1.38 8.93 -11.51
CA ARG A 90 1.86 8.74 -10.13
C ARG A 90 3.19 7.98 -10.08
N ILE A 91 3.30 6.87 -10.82
CA ILE A 91 4.54 6.10 -10.93
C ILE A 91 5.66 6.92 -11.60
N GLU A 92 5.34 7.74 -12.59
CA GLU A 92 6.35 8.62 -13.21
C GLU A 92 6.81 9.73 -12.26
N ARG A 93 5.92 10.24 -11.40
CA ARG A 93 6.28 11.18 -10.32
C ARG A 93 7.24 10.56 -9.30
N LEU A 94 7.01 9.30 -8.91
CA LEU A 94 7.98 8.55 -8.10
C LEU A 94 9.31 8.39 -8.83
N TRP A 95 9.27 7.91 -10.07
CA TRP A 95 10.49 7.61 -10.84
C TRP A 95 11.35 8.85 -11.08
N SER A 96 10.74 9.98 -11.41
CA SER A 96 11.45 11.26 -11.60
C SER A 96 12.14 11.74 -10.32
N ARG A 97 11.61 11.39 -9.13
CA ARG A 97 12.14 11.76 -7.81
C ARG A 97 12.97 10.67 -7.13
N ARG A 98 13.27 9.56 -7.83
CA ARG A 98 13.92 8.37 -7.27
C ARG A 98 15.17 8.64 -6.43
N LYS A 99 16.03 9.60 -6.80
CA LYS A 99 17.26 9.88 -6.03
C LYS A 99 16.95 10.33 -4.60
N GLY A 100 15.99 11.25 -4.44
CA GLY A 100 15.54 11.69 -3.12
C GLY A 100 14.86 10.57 -2.34
N ILE A 101 14.03 9.76 -3.02
CA ILE A 101 13.37 8.60 -2.42
C ILE A 101 14.38 7.60 -1.88
N LEU A 102 15.44 7.26 -2.64
CA LEU A 102 16.47 6.32 -2.20
C LEU A 102 17.22 6.84 -0.96
N SER A 103 17.50 8.16 -0.88
CA SER A 103 18.09 8.77 0.32
C SER A 103 17.16 8.65 1.52
N ARG A 104 15.87 8.94 1.33
CA ARG A 104 14.85 8.78 2.39
C ARG A 104 14.67 7.32 2.80
N CYS A 105 14.82 6.37 1.89
CA CYS A 105 14.85 4.94 2.24
C CYS A 105 16.02 4.64 3.18
N ALA A 106 17.23 5.10 2.87
CA ALA A 106 18.41 4.90 3.72
C ALA A 106 18.18 5.49 5.12
N GLU A 107 17.74 6.75 5.21
CA GLU A 107 17.43 7.42 6.49
C GLU A 107 16.32 6.69 7.26
N GLY A 108 15.31 6.19 6.54
CA GLY A 108 14.26 5.35 7.10
C GLY A 108 14.82 4.08 7.73
N LEU A 109 15.74 3.40 7.06
CA LEU A 109 16.40 2.21 7.60
C LEU A 109 17.31 2.53 8.80
N ASP A 110 18.03 3.66 8.79
CA ASP A 110 18.89 4.09 9.89
C ASP A 110 18.13 4.37 11.19
N SER A 111 16.87 4.79 11.07
CA SER A 111 16.01 5.06 12.21
C SER A 111 15.34 3.81 12.82
N VAL A 112 15.55 2.63 12.23
CA VAL A 112 15.14 1.32 12.77
C VAL A 112 16.27 0.78 13.66
N THR A 113 15.98 0.70 14.96
CA THR A 113 16.92 0.43 16.05
C THR A 113 16.55 -0.81 16.88
N ALA A 114 15.36 -1.38 16.66
CA ALA A 114 14.91 -2.59 17.33
C ALA A 114 15.80 -3.77 16.93
N ALA A 115 16.47 -4.39 17.91
CA ALA A 115 17.48 -5.42 17.66
C ALA A 115 16.97 -6.60 16.82
N HIS A 116 15.73 -7.04 17.04
CA HIS A 116 15.11 -8.14 16.30
C HIS A 116 14.87 -7.84 14.80
N LEU A 117 14.88 -6.56 14.40
CA LEU A 117 14.76 -6.15 13.00
C LEU A 117 16.13 -5.96 12.32
N GLY A 118 17.24 -6.00 13.08
CA GLY A 118 18.58 -5.64 12.58
C GLY A 118 19.01 -6.42 11.35
N HIS A 119 18.76 -7.73 11.32
CA HIS A 119 19.08 -8.56 10.14
C HIS A 119 18.29 -8.13 8.90
N SER A 120 17.00 -7.81 9.06
CA SER A 120 16.16 -7.36 7.94
C SER A 120 16.52 -5.97 7.45
N VAL A 121 16.96 -5.08 8.35
CA VAL A 121 17.51 -3.77 7.98
C VAL A 121 18.77 -3.93 7.13
N GLU A 122 19.68 -4.83 7.52
CA GLU A 122 20.90 -5.10 6.75
C GLU A 122 20.58 -5.63 5.34
N LEU A 123 19.66 -6.60 5.24
CA LEU A 123 19.21 -7.09 3.93
C LEU A 123 18.52 -6.00 3.10
N ALA A 124 17.78 -5.07 3.72
CA ALA A 124 17.16 -3.96 3.01
C ALA A 124 18.21 -2.95 2.49
N ARG A 125 19.31 -2.72 3.24
CA ARG A 125 20.44 -1.90 2.79
C ARG A 125 21.13 -2.51 1.56
N GLN A 126 21.37 -3.82 1.57
CA GLN A 126 21.92 -4.52 0.41
C GLN A 126 21.00 -4.42 -0.82
N ALA A 127 19.68 -4.49 -0.63
CA ALA A 127 18.73 -4.27 -1.73
C ALA A 127 18.80 -2.83 -2.27
N LEU A 128 18.97 -1.85 -1.38
CA LEU A 128 19.13 -0.44 -1.75
C LEU A 128 20.43 -0.21 -2.55
N GLU A 129 21.54 -0.77 -2.09
CA GLU A 129 22.84 -0.73 -2.77
C GLU A 129 22.76 -1.40 -4.15
N ALA A 130 22.18 -2.60 -4.23
CA ALA A 130 21.95 -3.29 -5.50
C ALA A 130 21.17 -2.41 -6.49
N TYR A 131 20.13 -1.71 -6.03
CA TYR A 131 19.38 -0.79 -6.88
C TYR A 131 20.24 0.38 -7.39
N GLN A 132 21.05 0.97 -6.51
CA GLN A 132 21.95 2.07 -6.85
C GLN A 132 23.00 1.66 -7.89
N HIS A 133 23.44 0.39 -7.87
CA HIS A 133 24.32 -0.21 -8.87
C HIS A 133 23.61 -0.70 -10.15
N GLY A 134 22.31 -0.44 -10.31
CA GLY A 134 21.55 -0.85 -11.49
C GLY A 134 21.04 -2.29 -11.46
N LEU A 135 21.25 -3.02 -10.37
CA LEU A 135 20.80 -4.39 -10.15
C LEU A 135 19.35 -4.41 -9.64
N HIS A 136 18.42 -3.92 -10.46
CA HIS A 136 17.03 -3.72 -10.07
C HIS A 136 16.27 -5.02 -9.77
N GLY A 137 16.55 -6.09 -10.52
CA GLY A 137 15.93 -7.38 -10.30
C GLY A 137 16.27 -7.97 -8.92
N PRO A 138 17.56 -8.13 -8.59
CA PRO A 138 18.02 -8.53 -7.27
C PRO A 138 17.49 -7.63 -6.14
N ALA A 139 17.52 -6.31 -6.33
CA ALA A 139 16.98 -5.36 -5.36
C ALA A 139 15.50 -5.62 -5.05
N GLN A 140 14.67 -5.81 -6.07
CA GLN A 140 13.25 -6.12 -5.89
C GLN A 140 13.04 -7.48 -5.20
N ALA A 141 13.73 -8.52 -5.65
CA ALA A 141 13.60 -9.86 -5.09
C ALA A 141 13.89 -9.85 -3.58
N GLN A 142 15.00 -9.23 -3.18
CA GLN A 142 15.41 -9.14 -1.79
C GLN A 142 14.45 -8.28 -0.95
N ALA A 143 14.04 -7.11 -1.45
CA ALA A 143 13.07 -6.27 -0.76
C ALA A 143 11.72 -6.99 -0.55
N MET A 144 11.22 -7.69 -1.57
CA MET A 144 9.96 -8.44 -1.47
C MET A 144 10.06 -9.68 -0.59
N ALA A 145 11.22 -10.34 -0.52
CA ALA A 145 11.43 -11.44 0.42
C ALA A 145 11.33 -10.97 1.87
N ILE A 146 11.93 -9.82 2.20
CA ILE A 146 11.84 -9.22 3.54
C ILE A 146 10.39 -8.83 3.86
N VAL A 147 9.68 -8.20 2.92
CA VAL A 147 8.25 -7.91 3.06
C VAL A 147 7.47 -9.19 3.34
N ASP A 148 7.75 -10.27 2.61
CA ASP A 148 7.04 -11.53 2.79
C ASP A 148 7.27 -12.17 4.16
N THR A 149 8.51 -12.19 4.64
CA THR A 149 8.86 -12.68 5.97
C THR A 149 8.08 -11.94 7.07
N HIS A 150 8.08 -10.61 7.03
CA HIS A 150 7.49 -9.81 8.09
C HIS A 150 5.97 -9.72 7.99
N TYR A 151 5.44 -9.57 6.77
CA TYR A 151 4.00 -9.44 6.58
C TYR A 151 3.28 -10.77 6.84
N THR A 152 3.85 -11.93 6.49
CA THR A 152 3.22 -13.22 6.84
C THR A 152 3.30 -13.54 8.32
N SER A 153 4.31 -13.03 9.04
CA SER A 153 4.49 -13.25 10.48
C SER A 153 3.71 -12.26 11.35
N HIS A 154 3.40 -11.06 10.85
CA HIS A 154 2.81 -9.97 11.65
C HIS A 154 1.49 -9.42 11.10
N ALA A 155 1.04 -9.81 9.90
CA ALA A 155 -0.27 -9.38 9.43
C ALA A 155 -1.36 -9.96 10.35
N PRO A 156 -2.33 -9.14 10.80
CA PRO A 156 -3.53 -9.64 11.45
C PRO A 156 -4.13 -10.78 10.60
N GLN A 157 -4.61 -11.85 11.24
CA GLN A 157 -5.20 -12.99 10.54
C GLN A 157 -6.31 -12.55 9.56
N SER A 158 -7.01 -11.47 9.88
CA SER A 158 -8.00 -10.80 9.00
C SER A 158 -7.37 -10.23 7.72
N THR A 159 -6.20 -9.61 7.82
CA THR A 159 -5.37 -9.11 6.71
C THR A 159 -4.81 -10.25 5.88
N ALA A 160 -4.24 -11.27 6.51
CA ALA A 160 -3.74 -12.45 5.83
C ALA A 160 -4.87 -13.20 5.07
N ASN A 161 -6.07 -13.29 5.64
CA ASN A 161 -7.20 -13.98 5.02
C ASN A 161 -7.88 -13.18 3.88
N ALA A 162 -8.02 -11.86 4.02
CA ALA A 162 -8.56 -11.03 2.92
C ALA A 162 -7.62 -11.06 1.71
N VAL A 163 -6.31 -11.00 1.97
CA VAL A 163 -5.25 -11.10 0.97
C VAL A 163 -5.20 -12.49 0.32
N LYS A 164 -5.25 -13.57 1.11
CA LYS A 164 -5.24 -14.96 0.60
C LYS A 164 -6.47 -15.27 -0.27
N HIS A 165 -7.62 -14.71 0.04
CA HIS A 165 -8.88 -14.99 -0.66
C HIS A 165 -9.29 -13.92 -1.68
N ALA A 166 -8.42 -12.93 -1.96
CA ALA A 166 -8.76 -11.80 -2.83
C ALA A 166 -10.13 -11.19 -2.47
N ARG A 167 -10.47 -11.16 -1.17
CA ARG A 167 -11.76 -10.64 -0.73
C ARG A 167 -11.84 -9.14 -1.05
N PRO A 168 -13.04 -8.60 -1.32
CA PRO A 168 -13.24 -7.16 -1.45
C PRO A 168 -12.64 -6.48 -0.23
N MET A 169 -11.76 -5.51 -0.47
CA MET A 169 -10.90 -4.96 0.58
C MET A 169 -11.62 -4.07 1.60
N GLU A 170 -12.91 -3.82 1.36
CA GLU A 170 -13.91 -3.45 2.36
C GLU A 170 -13.79 -4.27 3.66
N HIS A 171 -13.28 -5.51 3.57
CA HIS A 171 -13.05 -6.38 4.72
C HIS A 171 -11.85 -6.00 5.60
N LEU A 172 -10.91 -5.15 5.13
CA LEU A 172 -9.76 -4.67 5.92
C LEU A 172 -10.03 -3.32 6.59
N GLN A 173 -10.94 -2.52 6.04
CA GLN A 173 -11.32 -1.21 6.56
C GLN A 173 -11.86 -1.33 7.99
N GLY A 174 -11.29 -0.56 8.92
CA GLY A 174 -11.61 -0.63 10.35
C GLY A 174 -11.19 -1.90 11.09
N LYS A 175 -10.47 -2.84 10.46
CA LYS A 175 -9.92 -4.06 11.11
C LYS A 175 -8.41 -4.03 11.31
N VAL A 176 -7.76 -2.99 10.81
CA VAL A 176 -6.32 -2.72 10.93
C VAL A 176 -6.18 -1.41 11.70
N ASP A 177 -5.16 -1.30 12.56
CA ASP A 177 -4.81 -0.02 13.20
C ASP A 177 -4.66 1.05 12.11
N ASN A 178 -5.39 2.16 12.23
CA ASN A 178 -5.37 3.27 11.27
C ASN A 178 -3.93 3.77 11.03
N ARG A 179 -3.07 3.68 12.05
CA ARG A 179 -1.64 4.05 11.95
C ARG A 179 -0.85 3.15 10.98
N ALA A 180 -1.30 1.91 10.83
CA ALA A 180 -0.66 0.89 10.02
C ALA A 180 -1.27 0.78 8.61
N PHE A 181 -2.48 1.34 8.40
CA PHE A 181 -3.18 1.31 7.11
C PHE A 181 -2.31 1.79 5.93
N PRO A 182 -1.59 2.94 6.00
CA PRO A 182 -0.79 3.42 4.87
C PRO A 182 0.37 2.51 4.45
N VAL A 183 0.76 1.58 5.32
CA VAL A 183 1.81 0.59 5.03
C VAL A 183 1.17 -0.72 4.53
N HIS A 184 0.10 -1.18 5.19
CA HIS A 184 -0.53 -2.44 4.84
C HIS A 184 -1.29 -2.39 3.51
N ALA A 185 -1.95 -1.28 3.16
CA ALA A 185 -2.77 -1.20 1.94
C ALA A 185 -1.96 -1.48 0.65
N PRO A 186 -0.80 -0.83 0.41
CA PRO A 186 0.07 -1.16 -0.73
C PRO A 186 0.56 -2.61 -0.74
N ILE A 187 0.90 -3.17 0.44
CA ILE A 187 1.35 -4.56 0.55
C ILE A 187 0.20 -5.52 0.20
N ALA A 188 -0.99 -5.30 0.76
CA ALA A 188 -2.18 -6.10 0.47
C ALA A 188 -2.49 -6.12 -1.03
N ARG A 189 -2.36 -4.96 -1.70
CA ARG A 189 -2.51 -4.85 -3.16
C ARG A 189 -1.48 -5.67 -3.92
N ALA A 190 -0.20 -5.62 -3.53
CA ALA A 190 0.86 -6.42 -4.13
C ALA A 190 0.64 -7.93 -3.99
N TYR A 191 0.01 -8.38 -2.90
CA TYR A 191 -0.33 -9.79 -2.71
C TYR A 191 -1.61 -10.21 -3.46
N ALA A 192 -2.63 -9.36 -3.50
CA ALA A 192 -3.91 -9.67 -4.14
C ALA A 192 -3.76 -9.94 -5.65
N ARG A 193 -2.77 -9.31 -6.29
CA ARG A 193 -2.41 -9.56 -7.70
C ARG A 193 -1.74 -10.93 -7.84
N LYS A 194 -2.57 -11.98 -7.93
CA LYS A 194 -2.13 -13.35 -8.21
C LYS A 194 -1.69 -13.48 -9.68
N TYR A 195 -0.61 -14.21 -9.88
CA TYR A 195 -0.21 -14.68 -11.20
C TYR A 195 -0.68 -16.13 -11.34
N LEU A 196 -1.59 -16.38 -12.28
CA LEU A 196 -2.12 -17.73 -12.54
C LEU A 196 -1.46 -18.39 -13.76
N GLY A 197 -0.60 -17.68 -14.49
CA GLY A 197 0.03 -18.11 -15.74
C GLY A 197 1.28 -18.98 -15.58
N SER A 198 1.40 -19.76 -14.50
CA SER A 198 2.56 -20.66 -14.37
C SER A 198 2.49 -21.77 -15.42
N PRO A 199 3.55 -22.03 -16.21
CA PRO A 199 3.62 -23.17 -17.12
C PRO A 199 3.37 -24.52 -16.42
N THR A 200 3.66 -24.58 -15.12
CA THR A 200 3.46 -25.78 -14.29
C THR A 200 1.99 -26.06 -13.96
N GLN A 201 1.07 -25.15 -14.24
CA GLN A 201 -0.37 -25.32 -13.97
C GLN A 201 -1.21 -25.57 -15.23
N GLY A 202 -0.58 -25.82 -16.39
CA GLY A 202 -1.28 -26.19 -17.62
C GLY A 202 -2.25 -25.13 -18.16
N ARG A 203 -2.14 -23.88 -17.70
CA ARG A 203 -2.87 -22.72 -18.22
C ARG A 203 -2.05 -22.07 -19.33
N GLU A 204 -2.72 -21.46 -20.31
CA GLU A 204 -2.03 -20.58 -21.26
C GLU A 204 -1.22 -19.55 -20.48
N ALA A 205 0.03 -19.37 -20.86
CA ALA A 205 0.95 -18.44 -20.23
C ALA A 205 0.48 -17.01 -20.52
N GLU A 206 -0.48 -16.51 -19.74
CA GLU A 206 -0.76 -15.10 -19.71
C GLU A 206 0.48 -14.37 -19.19
N ASP A 207 0.81 -13.24 -19.81
CA ASP A 207 1.87 -12.37 -19.31
C ASP A 207 1.52 -11.90 -17.89
N PRO A 208 2.44 -12.00 -16.93
CA PRO A 208 2.21 -11.48 -15.59
C PRO A 208 1.96 -9.97 -15.64
N PRO A 209 1.27 -9.42 -14.64
CA PRO A 209 1.02 -7.98 -14.56
C PRO A 209 2.34 -7.21 -14.67
N ARG A 210 2.31 -5.99 -15.21
CA ARG A 210 3.48 -5.10 -15.21
C ARG A 210 3.69 -4.41 -13.86
N GLU A 211 2.64 -4.37 -13.05
CA GLU A 211 2.65 -3.80 -11.71
C GLU A 211 3.29 -4.76 -10.71
N LEU A 212 3.89 -4.21 -9.65
CA LEU A 212 4.50 -5.00 -8.58
C LEU A 212 3.50 -6.02 -8.02
N SER A 213 3.86 -7.30 -8.11
CA SER A 213 3.10 -8.42 -7.57
C SER A 213 4.04 -9.32 -6.77
N ARG A 214 3.64 -9.65 -5.53
CA ARG A 214 4.35 -10.61 -4.68
C ARG A 214 4.36 -11.99 -5.32
N HIS A 215 3.23 -12.44 -5.86
CA HIS A 215 3.12 -13.75 -6.50
C HIS A 215 4.03 -13.82 -7.74
N ALA A 216 3.95 -12.84 -8.63
CA ALA A 216 4.74 -12.85 -9.86
C ALA A 216 6.25 -12.65 -9.60
N THR A 217 6.63 -11.90 -8.55
CA THR A 217 8.03 -11.77 -8.12
C THR A 217 8.56 -13.12 -7.61
N ILE A 218 7.87 -13.77 -6.67
CA ILE A 218 8.39 -14.96 -5.98
C ILE A 218 8.20 -16.25 -6.77
N HIS A 219 7.09 -16.40 -7.50
CA HIS A 219 6.73 -17.67 -8.16
C HIS A 219 6.71 -17.58 -9.70
N GLY A 220 6.60 -16.40 -10.29
CA GLY A 220 6.56 -16.23 -11.76
C GLY A 220 7.89 -15.86 -12.39
N THR A 221 8.78 -15.20 -11.64
CA THR A 221 10.12 -14.75 -12.07
C THR A 221 10.20 -14.12 -13.48
N HIS A 222 9.19 -13.36 -13.89
CA HIS A 222 9.07 -12.86 -15.27
C HIS A 222 9.69 -11.47 -15.46
N PRO A 223 10.26 -11.13 -16.64
CA PRO A 223 10.86 -9.82 -16.91
C PRO A 223 9.93 -8.62 -16.67
N ASN A 224 8.62 -8.78 -16.83
CA ASN A 224 7.62 -7.74 -16.53
C ASN A 224 7.60 -7.30 -15.06
N GLN A 225 8.09 -8.15 -14.15
CA GLN A 225 8.11 -7.84 -12.72
C GLN A 225 9.38 -7.10 -12.30
N TYR A 226 10.54 -7.50 -12.79
CA TYR A 226 11.85 -7.01 -12.35
C TYR A 226 12.27 -5.70 -13.03
N THR A 227 11.39 -4.71 -12.98
CA THR A 227 11.64 -3.39 -13.59
C THR A 227 12.21 -2.40 -12.57
N LYS A 228 12.96 -1.41 -13.04
CA LYS A 228 13.47 -0.31 -12.21
C LYS A 228 12.39 0.44 -11.40
N ARG A 229 11.14 0.46 -11.89
CA ARG A 229 9.99 1.10 -11.23
C ARG A 229 9.36 0.21 -10.16
N ASN A 230 9.27 -1.10 -10.41
CA ASN A 230 8.79 -2.04 -9.39
C ASN A 230 9.81 -2.22 -8.28
N ALA A 231 11.11 -2.26 -8.61
CA ALA A 231 12.18 -2.29 -7.63
C ALA A 231 12.17 -1.05 -6.72
N LEU A 232 11.90 0.16 -7.27
CA LEU A 232 11.75 1.37 -6.45
C LEU A 232 10.57 1.24 -5.48
N GLN A 233 9.41 0.80 -5.95
CA GLN A 233 8.24 0.59 -5.11
C GLN A 233 8.51 -0.46 -4.02
N ALA A 234 9.20 -1.56 -4.35
CA ALA A 234 9.58 -2.59 -3.38
C ALA A 234 10.50 -2.04 -2.27
N LEU A 235 11.46 -1.18 -2.61
CA LEU A 235 12.34 -0.52 -1.63
C LEU A 235 11.57 0.44 -0.70
N VAL A 236 10.65 1.23 -1.26
CA VAL A 236 9.77 2.10 -0.45
C VAL A 236 8.89 1.24 0.47
N MET A 237 8.34 0.14 -0.05
CA MET A 237 7.48 -0.78 0.69
C MET A 237 8.21 -1.46 1.86
N VAL A 238 9.40 -2.03 1.63
CA VAL A 238 10.16 -2.67 2.71
C VAL A 238 10.61 -1.67 3.77
N THR A 239 11.03 -0.46 3.36
CA THR A 239 11.38 0.60 4.31
C THR A 239 10.17 1.00 5.16
N SER A 240 9.01 1.19 4.51
CA SER A 240 7.76 1.53 5.20
C SER A 240 7.38 0.48 6.24
N LEU A 241 7.51 -0.80 5.89
CA LEU A 241 7.19 -1.92 6.79
C LEU A 241 8.12 -1.96 8.00
N LEU A 242 9.43 -1.88 7.79
CA LEU A 242 10.40 -1.91 8.90
C LEU A 242 10.25 -0.70 9.82
N ARG A 243 9.93 0.47 9.27
CA ARG A 243 9.60 1.69 10.04
C ARG A 243 8.33 1.51 10.88
N LEU A 244 7.28 0.92 10.32
CA LEU A 244 6.05 0.62 11.07
C LEU A 244 6.34 -0.33 12.25
N LEU A 245 7.06 -1.44 12.00
CA LEU A 245 7.40 -2.41 13.04
C LEU A 245 8.27 -1.78 14.14
N GLN A 246 9.17 -0.86 13.78
CA GLN A 246 9.94 -0.06 14.75
C GLN A 246 9.03 0.81 15.63
N ASP A 247 8.04 1.48 15.03
CA ASP A 247 7.13 2.36 15.76
C ASP A 247 6.15 1.54 16.63
N GLU A 248 5.75 0.34 16.21
CA GLU A 248 5.03 -0.64 17.03
C GLU A 248 5.87 -1.15 18.19
N HIS A 249 7.14 -1.49 17.96
CA HIS A 249 8.06 -1.92 19.01
C HIS A 249 8.24 -0.85 20.09
N ARG A 250 8.41 0.43 19.69
CA ARG A 250 8.50 1.56 20.63
C ARG A 250 7.23 1.66 21.47
N ARG A 251 6.06 1.64 20.82
CA ARG A 251 4.77 1.71 21.52
C ARG A 251 4.60 0.59 22.54
N ALA A 252 4.93 -0.64 22.17
CA ALA A 252 4.85 -1.80 23.08
C ALA A 252 5.82 -1.71 24.26
N ALA A 253 6.95 -1.00 24.12
CA ALA A 253 7.88 -0.74 25.23
C ALA A 253 7.35 0.30 26.22
N PHE A 254 6.57 1.28 25.76
CA PHE A 254 5.97 2.33 26.61
C PHE A 254 4.66 1.90 27.31
N THR A 255 4.03 0.81 26.86
CA THR A 255 2.77 0.30 27.45
C THR A 255 2.97 -0.84 28.44
N ARG A 256 4.21 -1.30 28.68
CA ARG A 256 4.50 -2.25 29.76
C ARG A 256 4.68 -1.47 31.08
N PRO A 257 3.89 -1.77 32.13
CA PRO A 257 4.02 -1.13 33.44
C PRO A 257 5.37 -1.43 34.10
#